data_AF-A0A3R7Y770-F1
#
_entry.id   AF-A0A3R7Y770-F1
#
_cell.length_a   1.000
_cell.length_b   1.000
_cell.length_c   1.000
_cell.angle_alpha   90.00
_cell.angle_beta   90.00
_cell.angle_gamma   90.00
#
_symmetry.space_group_name_H-M   'P 1'
#
loop_
_entity.id
_entity.type
_entity.pdbx_description
1 polymer ?
#
loop_
_entity_poly.entity_id
_entity_poly.type
_entity_poly.pdbx_seq_one_letter_code
_entity_poly.pdbx_strand_id
1 'polypeptide(L)'
;AGVVADVVFSGLNQVIPLMTHDLLQYPKLSVQYFTLVSYLVDVYPDKVVRLNPSLLHQLLQSLVVGMRHTNTDIVRYSFQSVGELAACQLRQPTAASTGLLGQFIPVVLQMLVFEAAAAVVVDGAALALYSLFLVERPNIESIAHAFCAGMDSPLQDTMMHALGQLMHSLPPAQPQTAASVGHARKHRAHFKAQMYAFVAHVRGYVQIK
;
A
#
# COMPACT_ATOMS: atom_id res chain seq x y z
N ALA A 1 2.49 -20.82 -19.94
CA ALA A 1 2.93 -19.69 -19.08
C ALA A 1 3.68 -20.13 -17.81
N GLY A 2 3.49 -21.35 -17.27
CA GLY A 2 4.11 -21.78 -16.01
C GLY A 2 5.64 -21.75 -15.99
N VAL A 3 6.29 -22.40 -16.97
CA VAL A 3 7.76 -22.56 -17.00
C VAL A 3 8.52 -21.24 -17.04
N VAL A 4 8.07 -20.26 -17.83
CA VAL A 4 8.72 -18.94 -17.92
C VAL A 4 8.60 -18.19 -16.60
N ALA A 5 7.42 -18.21 -15.97
CA ALA A 5 7.23 -17.59 -14.67
C ALA A 5 8.13 -18.25 -13.60
N ASP A 6 8.25 -19.57 -13.60
CA ASP A 6 9.07 -20.28 -12.61
C ASP A 6 10.56 -19.93 -12.73
N VAL A 7 11.07 -19.75 -13.95
CA VAL A 7 12.44 -19.26 -14.19
C VAL A 7 12.61 -17.82 -13.70
N VAL A 8 11.64 -16.93 -13.96
CA VAL A 8 11.70 -15.54 -13.48
C VAL A 8 11.68 -15.48 -11.95
N PHE A 9 10.83 -16.27 -11.29
CA PHE A 9 10.81 -16.36 -9.82
C PHE A 9 12.11 -16.96 -9.26
N SER A 10 12.73 -17.93 -9.96
CA SER A 10 14.05 -18.45 -9.59
C SER A 10 15.12 -17.36 -9.63
N GLY A 11 15.13 -16.53 -10.67
CA GLY A 11 16.02 -15.36 -10.75
C GLY A 11 15.72 -14.33 -9.67
N LEU A 12 14.45 -14.03 -9.43
CA LEU A 12 14.01 -13.08 -8.41
C LEU A 12 14.46 -13.48 -6.99
N ASN A 13 14.43 -14.78 -6.68
CA ASN A 13 14.91 -15.30 -5.40
C ASN A 13 16.40 -15.01 -5.16
N GLN A 14 17.17 -14.82 -6.23
CA GLN A 14 18.58 -14.41 -6.15
C GLN A 14 18.75 -12.89 -6.16
N VAL A 15 17.87 -12.17 -6.88
CA VAL A 15 17.96 -10.72 -7.05
C VAL A 15 17.45 -9.95 -5.83
N ILE A 16 16.30 -10.33 -5.24
CA ILE A 16 15.71 -9.61 -4.08
C ILE A 16 16.72 -9.42 -2.94
N PRO A 17 17.46 -10.47 -2.48
CA PRO A 17 18.40 -10.32 -1.37
C PRO A 17 19.55 -9.35 -1.67
N LEU A 18 19.87 -9.14 -2.95
CA LEU A 18 20.93 -8.25 -3.40
C LEU A 18 20.45 -6.80 -3.51
N MET A 19 19.14 -6.54 -3.58
CA MET A 19 18.57 -5.19 -3.73
C MET A 19 18.54 -4.44 -2.40
N THR A 20 19.73 -4.18 -1.86
CA THR A 20 19.91 -3.38 -0.65
C THR A 20 19.53 -1.92 -0.88
N HIS A 21 19.31 -1.19 0.21
CA HIS A 21 19.02 0.24 0.15
C HIS A 21 20.05 1.02 -0.69
N ASP A 22 21.34 0.68 -0.57
CA ASP A 22 22.42 1.34 -1.31
C ASP A 22 22.41 1.01 -2.81
N LEU A 23 22.09 -0.24 -3.17
CA LEU A 23 21.97 -0.62 -4.58
C LEU A 23 20.73 -0.01 -5.24
N LEU A 24 19.66 0.23 -4.48
CA LEU A 24 18.47 0.93 -4.99
C LEU A 24 18.68 2.43 -5.21
N GLN A 25 19.82 3.01 -4.82
CA GLN A 25 20.17 4.39 -5.16
C GLN A 25 20.63 4.56 -6.61
N TYR A 26 21.00 3.47 -7.30
CA TYR A 26 21.43 3.52 -8.69
C TYR A 26 20.21 3.66 -9.63
N PRO A 27 20.01 4.80 -10.32
CA PRO A 27 18.72 5.11 -10.96
C PRO A 27 18.27 4.11 -12.02
N LYS A 28 19.20 3.59 -12.83
CA LYS A 28 18.87 2.59 -13.86
C LYS A 28 18.46 1.26 -13.23
N LEU A 29 19.13 0.86 -12.15
CA LEU A 29 18.88 -0.40 -11.46
C LEU A 29 17.53 -0.35 -10.73
N SER A 30 17.25 0.74 -10.03
CA SER A 30 15.99 0.91 -9.29
C SER A 30 14.79 0.90 -10.24
N VAL A 31 14.86 1.62 -11.37
CA VAL A 31 13.78 1.60 -12.37
C VAL A 31 13.54 0.19 -12.91
N GLN A 32 14.60 -0.55 -13.29
CA GLN A 32 14.46 -1.92 -13.79
C GLN A 32 13.88 -2.86 -12.73
N TYR A 33 14.38 -2.78 -11.50
CA TYR A 33 13.90 -3.60 -10.38
C TYR A 33 12.42 -3.36 -10.09
N PHE A 34 12.01 -2.11 -9.88
CA PHE A 34 10.61 -1.80 -9.54
C PHE A 34 9.65 -2.06 -10.70
N THR A 35 10.08 -1.89 -11.95
CA THR A 35 9.28 -2.27 -13.12
C THR A 35 9.03 -3.78 -13.15
N LEU A 36 10.07 -4.59 -12.88
CA LEU A 36 9.96 -6.04 -12.82
C LEU A 36 9.04 -6.47 -11.67
N VAL A 37 9.22 -5.89 -10.47
CA VAL A 37 8.37 -6.17 -9.31
C VAL A 37 6.92 -5.84 -9.60
N SER A 38 6.62 -4.66 -10.15
CA SER A 38 5.23 -4.29 -10.48
C SER A 38 4.61 -5.23 -11.50
N TYR A 39 5.37 -5.63 -12.52
CA TYR A 39 4.89 -6.59 -13.52
C TYR A 39 4.57 -7.96 -12.88
N LEU A 40 5.43 -8.45 -12.00
CA LEU A 40 5.23 -9.74 -11.34
C LEU A 40 4.04 -9.73 -10.39
N VAL A 41 3.84 -8.63 -9.67
CA VAL A 41 2.68 -8.46 -8.81
C VAL A 41 1.39 -8.33 -9.61
N ASP A 42 1.41 -7.67 -10.76
CA ASP A 42 0.24 -7.50 -11.63
C ASP A 42 -0.16 -8.82 -12.30
N VAL A 43 0.81 -9.58 -12.81
CA VAL A 43 0.54 -10.82 -13.58
C VAL A 43 0.47 -12.07 -12.70
N TYR A 44 1.25 -12.15 -11.62
CA TYR A 44 1.37 -13.33 -10.77
C TYR A 44 1.28 -13.02 -9.26
N PRO A 45 0.29 -12.25 -8.78
CA PRO A 45 0.21 -11.83 -7.37
C PRO A 45 0.17 -13.04 -6.43
N ASP A 46 -0.54 -14.09 -6.84
CA ASP A 46 -0.63 -15.36 -6.12
C ASP A 46 0.73 -16.04 -5.89
N LYS A 47 1.65 -15.95 -6.86
CA LYS A 47 3.00 -16.51 -6.72
C LYS A 47 3.87 -15.63 -5.82
N VAL A 48 3.70 -14.31 -5.88
CA VAL A 48 4.45 -13.36 -5.04
C VAL A 48 4.11 -13.56 -3.56
N VAL A 49 2.82 -13.67 -3.19
CA VAL A 49 2.43 -13.88 -1.79
C VAL A 49 2.86 -15.24 -1.23
N ARG A 50 3.18 -16.21 -2.11
CA ARG A 50 3.68 -17.55 -1.75
C ARG A 50 5.21 -17.66 -1.77
N LEU A 51 5.92 -16.55 -1.98
CA LEU A 51 7.38 -16.53 -1.79
C LEU A 51 7.75 -16.98 -0.38
N ASN A 52 9.00 -17.42 -0.21
CA ASN A 52 9.54 -17.68 1.11
C ASN A 52 9.35 -16.43 2.00
N PRO A 53 8.96 -16.57 3.29
CA PRO A 53 8.66 -15.43 4.16
C PRO A 53 9.76 -14.37 4.23
N SER A 54 11.03 -14.77 4.23
CA SER A 54 12.17 -13.85 4.24
C SER A 54 12.26 -13.04 2.95
N LEU A 55 12.08 -13.69 1.80
CA LEU A 55 12.10 -13.02 0.49
C LEU A 55 10.90 -12.10 0.31
N LEU A 56 9.70 -12.54 0.73
CA LEU A 56 8.50 -11.71 0.72
C LEU A 56 8.73 -10.47 1.60
N HIS A 57 9.28 -10.63 2.80
CA HIS A 57 9.59 -9.51 3.69
C HIS A 57 10.56 -8.51 3.05
N GLN A 58 11.66 -8.98 2.44
CA GLN A 58 12.62 -8.13 1.73
C GLN A 58 11.98 -7.39 0.54
N LEU A 59 11.12 -8.07 -0.23
CA LEU A 59 10.37 -7.44 -1.31
C LEU A 59 9.46 -6.34 -0.77
N LEU A 60 8.72 -6.60 0.31
CA LEU A 60 7.85 -5.59 0.93
C LEU A 60 8.64 -4.39 1.48
N GLN A 61 9.81 -4.62 2.09
CA GLN A 61 10.71 -3.54 2.50
C GLN A 61 11.18 -2.70 1.31
N SER A 62 11.52 -3.35 0.19
CA SER A 62 11.90 -2.63 -1.03
C SER A 62 10.76 -1.75 -1.57
N LEU A 63 9.50 -2.20 -1.47
CA LEU A 63 8.34 -1.38 -1.86
C LEU A 63 8.18 -0.14 -0.97
N VAL A 64 8.48 -0.24 0.33
CA VAL A 64 8.51 0.94 1.22
C VAL A 64 9.56 1.96 0.78
N VAL A 65 10.75 1.49 0.35
CA VAL A 65 11.78 2.37 -0.23
C VAL A 65 11.27 3.01 -1.52
N GLY A 66 10.63 2.23 -2.39
CA GLY A 66 10.09 2.70 -3.65
C GLY A 66 8.98 3.76 -3.51
N MET A 67 8.15 3.69 -2.47
CA MET A 67 7.12 4.70 -2.18
C MET A 67 7.69 6.09 -1.86
N ARG A 68 8.93 6.15 -1.33
CA ARG A 68 9.64 7.39 -1.00
C ARG A 68 10.65 7.82 -2.06
N HIS A 69 10.66 7.14 -3.20
CA HIS A 69 11.65 7.39 -4.24
C HIS A 69 11.37 8.72 -4.98
N THR A 70 12.42 9.38 -5.48
CA THR A 70 12.31 10.66 -6.21
C THR A 70 11.70 10.50 -7.61
N ASN A 71 11.97 9.37 -8.26
CA ASN A 71 11.33 8.98 -9.52
C ASN A 71 9.86 8.59 -9.30
N THR A 72 8.95 9.35 -9.91
CA THR A 72 7.50 9.19 -9.78
C THR A 72 6.96 7.86 -10.31
N ASP A 73 7.63 7.23 -11.28
CA ASP A 73 7.20 5.93 -11.81
C ASP A 73 7.48 4.82 -10.80
N ILE A 74 8.62 4.86 -10.11
CA ILE A 74 8.93 3.93 -9.01
C ILE A 74 7.91 4.08 -7.87
N VAL A 75 7.53 5.32 -7.54
CA VAL A 75 6.48 5.58 -6.55
C VAL A 75 5.16 4.92 -6.98
N ARG A 76 4.74 5.12 -8.23
CA ARG A 76 3.51 4.53 -8.79
C ARG A 76 3.56 3.00 -8.77
N TYR A 77 4.65 2.40 -9.25
CA TYR A 77 4.85 0.96 -9.25
C TYR A 77 4.77 0.38 -7.84
N SER A 78 5.32 1.09 -6.86
CA SER A 78 5.36 0.62 -5.47
C SER A 78 3.97 0.64 -4.82
N PHE A 79 3.24 1.74 -4.96
CA PHE A 79 1.86 1.85 -4.47
C PHE A 79 0.90 0.88 -5.18
N GLN A 80 1.01 0.76 -6.51
CA GLN A 80 0.23 -0.20 -7.28
C GLN A 80 0.48 -1.62 -6.81
N SER A 81 1.75 -2.00 -6.63
CA SER A 81 2.13 -3.34 -6.18
C SER A 81 1.51 -3.67 -4.82
N VAL A 82 1.59 -2.75 -3.85
CA VAL A 82 0.96 -2.98 -2.53
C VAL A 82 -0.55 -3.06 -2.62
N GLY A 83 -1.19 -2.20 -3.42
CA GLY A 83 -2.62 -2.25 -3.66
C GLY A 83 -3.09 -3.56 -4.27
N GLU A 84 -2.32 -4.13 -5.21
CA GLU A 84 -2.64 -5.40 -5.86
C GLU A 84 -2.36 -6.62 -4.98
N LEU A 85 -1.29 -6.61 -4.18
CA LEU A 85 -1.06 -7.65 -3.17
C LEU A 85 -2.21 -7.69 -2.15
N ALA A 86 -2.67 -6.53 -1.69
CA ALA A 86 -3.82 -6.44 -0.80
C ALA A 86 -5.12 -6.91 -1.48
N ALA A 87 -5.35 -6.50 -2.73
CA ALA A 87 -6.50 -6.98 -3.51
C ALA A 87 -6.43 -8.50 -3.80
N CYS A 88 -5.24 -9.07 -3.93
CA CYS A 88 -5.04 -10.51 -4.04
C CYS A 88 -5.47 -11.22 -2.75
N GLN A 89 -5.05 -10.72 -1.59
CA GLN A 89 -5.40 -11.30 -0.30
C GLN A 89 -6.91 -11.23 0.00
N LEU A 90 -7.61 -10.20 -0.48
CA LEU A 90 -9.09 -10.15 -0.43
C LEU A 90 -9.75 -11.27 -1.22
N ARG A 91 -9.20 -11.60 -2.39
CA ARG A 91 -9.73 -12.64 -3.28
C ARG A 91 -9.39 -14.03 -2.76
N GLN A 92 -8.20 -14.20 -2.20
CA GLN A 92 -7.68 -15.46 -1.70
C GLN A 92 -7.04 -15.23 -0.33
N PRO A 93 -7.83 -15.30 0.76
CA PRO A 93 -7.29 -15.18 2.11
C PRO A 93 -6.31 -16.32 2.38
N THR A 94 -5.02 -16.01 2.50
CA THR A 94 -3.99 -16.99 2.88
C THR A 94 -3.49 -16.69 4.28
N ALA A 95 -3.41 -17.72 5.14
CA ALA A 95 -2.93 -17.56 6.51
C ALA A 95 -1.49 -17.01 6.60
N ALA A 96 -0.67 -17.21 5.55
CA ALA A 96 0.74 -16.81 5.52
C ALA A 96 0.96 -15.29 5.37
N SER A 97 -0.02 -14.53 4.88
CA SER A 97 0.10 -13.08 4.64
C SER A 97 -0.83 -12.23 5.52
N THR A 98 -1.60 -12.85 6.42
CA THR A 98 -2.50 -12.17 7.34
C THR A 98 -1.72 -11.20 8.25
N GLY A 99 -2.06 -9.91 8.23
CA GLY A 99 -1.41 -8.87 9.05
C GLY A 99 -0.10 -8.32 8.47
N LEU A 100 0.55 -9.00 7.52
CA LEU A 100 1.81 -8.54 6.94
C LEU A 100 1.62 -7.26 6.09
N LEU A 101 0.49 -7.15 5.39
CA LEU A 101 0.19 -5.97 4.58
C LEU A 101 -0.28 -4.78 5.44
N GLY A 102 -0.88 -5.04 6.61
CA GLY A 102 -1.28 -3.99 7.55
C GLY A 102 -0.14 -3.06 7.97
N GLN A 103 1.12 -3.53 7.96
CA GLN A 103 2.29 -2.69 8.27
C GLN A 103 2.47 -1.51 7.29
N PHE A 104 1.91 -1.57 6.08
CA PHE A 104 1.98 -0.45 5.13
C PHE A 104 1.07 0.71 5.53
N ILE A 105 -0.03 0.46 6.24
CA ILE A 105 -0.99 1.51 6.63
C ILE A 105 -0.30 2.64 7.40
N PRO A 106 0.38 2.40 8.54
CA PRO A 106 1.03 3.47 9.29
C PRO A 106 2.15 4.15 8.47
N VAL A 107 2.89 3.39 7.65
CA VAL A 107 3.95 3.94 6.79
C VAL A 107 3.37 4.93 5.77
N VAL A 108 2.25 4.58 5.15
CA VAL A 108 1.59 5.46 4.17
C VAL A 108 0.93 6.65 4.85
N LEU A 109 0.29 6.47 6.00
CA LEU A 109 -0.26 7.59 6.78
C LEU A 109 0.84 8.57 7.19
N GLN A 110 2.01 8.07 7.59
CA GLN A 110 3.16 8.92 7.91
C GLN A 110 3.59 9.77 6.71
N MET A 111 3.73 9.17 5.52
CA MET A 111 4.05 9.90 4.28
C MET A 111 2.99 10.95 3.94
N LEU A 112 1.72 10.63 4.13
CA LEU A 112 0.62 11.53 3.82
C LEU A 112 0.49 12.69 4.81
N VAL A 113 0.76 12.47 6.09
CA VAL A 113 0.53 13.47 7.13
C VAL A 113 1.77 14.33 7.40
N PHE A 114 2.94 13.70 7.52
CA PHE A 114 4.14 14.35 8.03
C PHE A 114 5.19 14.68 6.96
N GLU A 115 5.14 14.03 5.80
CA GLU A 115 6.09 14.28 4.70
C GLU A 115 5.47 15.20 3.63
N ALA A 116 6.27 15.78 2.74
CA ALA A 116 5.74 16.51 1.58
C ALA A 116 5.28 15.52 0.50
N ALA A 117 3.99 15.17 0.48
CA ALA A 117 3.43 14.27 -0.54
C ALA A 117 3.03 15.05 -1.79
N ALA A 118 3.74 14.79 -2.89
CA ALA A 118 3.31 15.18 -4.23
C ALA A 118 2.00 14.46 -4.60
N ALA A 119 1.27 14.98 -5.59
CA ALA A 119 0.00 14.40 -6.04
C ALA A 119 0.12 12.90 -6.38
N VAL A 120 1.25 12.47 -6.95
CA VAL A 120 1.52 11.05 -7.26
C VAL A 120 1.51 10.13 -6.03
N VAL A 121 1.97 10.65 -4.88
CA VAL A 121 1.96 9.90 -3.61
C VAL A 121 0.54 9.80 -3.09
N VAL A 122 -0.24 10.89 -3.12
CA VAL A 122 -1.65 10.88 -2.68
C VAL A 122 -2.49 9.95 -3.57
N ASP A 123 -2.27 10.01 -4.90
CA ASP A 123 -2.91 9.12 -5.87
C ASP A 123 -2.59 7.64 -5.61
N GLY A 124 -1.31 7.32 -5.43
CA GLY A 124 -0.84 5.98 -5.13
C GLY A 124 -1.36 5.48 -3.79
N ALA A 125 -1.32 6.33 -2.76
CA ALA A 125 -1.82 6.01 -1.43
C ALA A 125 -3.33 5.74 -1.43
N ALA A 126 -4.12 6.52 -2.18
CA ALA A 126 -5.55 6.27 -2.32
C ALA A 126 -5.83 4.87 -2.91
N LEU A 127 -5.04 4.43 -3.90
CA LEU A 127 -5.15 3.10 -4.48
C LEU A 127 -4.77 2.00 -3.48
N ALA A 128 -3.61 2.15 -2.84
CA ALA A 128 -3.09 1.14 -1.91
C ALA A 128 -3.93 1.04 -0.64
N LEU A 129 -4.22 2.17 0.01
CA LEU A 129 -4.98 2.21 1.25
C LEU A 129 -6.42 1.74 1.07
N TYR A 130 -7.03 1.93 -0.10
CA TYR A 130 -8.35 1.35 -0.38
C TYR A 130 -8.31 -0.18 -0.18
N SER A 131 -7.39 -0.88 -0.87
CA SER A 131 -7.29 -2.33 -0.75
C SER A 131 -6.80 -2.78 0.64
N LEU A 132 -5.83 -2.06 1.22
CA LEU A 132 -5.30 -2.38 2.56
C LEU A 132 -6.38 -2.27 3.64
N PHE A 133 -7.19 -1.22 3.61
CA PHE A 133 -8.26 -1.01 4.58
C PHE A 133 -9.35 -2.06 4.46
N LEU A 134 -9.61 -2.55 3.25
CA LEU A 134 -10.54 -3.65 3.03
C LEU A 134 -10.01 -4.98 3.60
N VAL A 135 -8.71 -5.26 3.47
CA VAL A 135 -8.07 -6.48 4.01
C VAL A 135 -8.03 -6.42 5.53
N GLU A 136 -7.61 -5.29 6.06
CA GLU A 136 -7.37 -5.08 7.48
C GLU A 136 -8.57 -4.51 8.22
N ARG A 137 -9.80 -4.59 7.66
CA ARG A 137 -11.03 -4.16 8.34
C ARG A 137 -11.13 -4.60 9.82
N PRO A 138 -10.78 -5.84 10.22
CA PRO A 138 -10.86 -6.21 11.64
C PRO A 138 -9.81 -5.52 12.51
N ASN A 139 -8.70 -5.05 11.93
CA ASN A 139 -7.56 -4.50 12.65
C ASN A 139 -7.40 -2.99 12.49
N ILE A 140 -8.11 -2.38 11.53
CA ILE A 140 -7.87 -1.00 11.10
C ILE A 140 -8.03 0.03 12.22
N GLU A 141 -9.02 -0.15 13.10
CA GLU A 141 -9.23 0.72 14.25
C GLU A 141 -8.04 0.64 15.22
N SER A 142 -7.56 -0.57 15.50
CA SER A 142 -6.37 -0.80 16.34
C SER A 142 -5.12 -0.17 15.72
N ILE A 143 -4.92 -0.33 14.41
CA ILE A 143 -3.81 0.28 13.67
C ILE A 143 -3.90 1.81 13.72
N ALA A 144 -5.08 2.38 13.52
CA ALA A 144 -5.31 3.83 13.59
C ALA A 144 -5.02 4.39 14.99
N HIS A 145 -5.51 3.71 16.04
CA HIS A 145 -5.23 4.08 17.42
C HIS A 145 -3.73 4.00 17.75
N ALA A 146 -3.07 2.92 17.34
CA ALA A 146 -1.63 2.75 17.55
C ALA A 146 -0.82 3.81 16.80
N PHE A 147 -1.22 4.18 15.58
CA PHE A 147 -0.57 5.23 14.81
C PHE A 147 -0.70 6.61 15.48
N CYS A 148 -1.85 6.90 16.08
CA CYS A 148 -2.09 8.17 16.77
C CYS A 148 -1.52 8.18 18.20
N ALA A 149 -1.08 7.03 18.73
CA ALA A 149 -0.52 6.94 20.06
C ALA A 149 0.80 7.72 20.13
N GLY A 150 0.81 8.80 20.93
CA GLY A 150 1.96 9.69 21.08
C GLY A 150 1.84 11.02 20.35
N MET A 151 0.77 11.25 19.59
CA MET A 151 0.40 12.59 19.14
C MET A 151 -0.12 13.43 20.32
N ASP A 152 -0.05 14.75 20.21
CA ASP A 152 -0.72 15.64 21.15
C ASP A 152 -2.24 15.51 21.03
N SER A 153 -2.96 15.65 22.15
CA SER A 153 -4.42 15.43 22.24
C SER A 153 -5.23 16.03 21.08
N PRO A 154 -5.05 17.29 20.68
CA PRO A 154 -5.91 17.86 19.65
C PRO A 154 -5.52 17.40 18.22
N LEU A 155 -4.26 17.03 17.97
CA LEU A 155 -3.88 16.36 16.71
C LEU A 155 -4.42 14.93 16.67
N GLN A 156 -4.32 14.21 17.79
CA GLN A 156 -4.86 12.86 17.94
C GLN A 156 -6.37 12.84 17.65
N ASP A 157 -7.15 13.74 18.23
CA ASP A 157 -8.59 13.83 18.00
C ASP A 157 -8.92 14.16 16.54
N THR A 158 -8.19 15.10 15.95
CA THR A 158 -8.33 15.48 14.54
C THR A 158 -8.03 14.30 13.62
N MET A 159 -6.92 13.61 13.86
CA MET A 159 -6.46 12.47 13.07
C MET A 159 -7.42 11.29 13.18
N MET A 160 -7.86 10.94 14.40
CA MET A 160 -8.84 9.87 14.62
C MET A 160 -10.18 10.18 13.97
N HIS A 161 -10.65 11.43 14.03
CA HIS A 161 -11.88 11.84 13.36
C HIS A 161 -11.76 11.70 11.83
N ALA A 162 -10.66 12.20 11.25
CA ALA A 162 -10.42 12.19 9.81
C ALA A 162 -10.22 10.75 9.28
N LEU A 163 -9.50 9.89 10.02
CA LEU A 163 -9.40 8.46 9.74
C LEU A 163 -10.75 7.78 9.84
N GLY A 164 -11.57 8.13 10.85
CA GLY A 164 -12.95 7.70 10.97
C GLY A 164 -13.73 7.96 9.69
N GLN A 165 -13.76 9.22 9.21
CA GLN A 165 -14.43 9.58 7.96
C GLN A 165 -13.92 8.78 6.74
N LEU A 166 -12.61 8.59 6.64
CA LEU A 166 -11.99 7.80 5.58
C LEU A 166 -12.44 6.34 5.63
N MET A 167 -12.53 5.73 6.81
CA MET A 167 -13.03 4.36 7.00
C MET A 167 -14.52 4.22 6.66
N HIS A 168 -15.34 5.22 6.99
CA HIS A 168 -16.76 5.24 6.63
C HIS A 168 -17.00 5.33 5.11
N SER A 169 -16.01 5.80 4.35
CA SER A 169 -16.09 5.86 2.88
C SER A 169 -15.88 4.49 2.19
N LEU A 170 -15.47 3.47 2.96
CA LEU A 170 -15.31 2.10 2.44
C LEU A 170 -16.68 1.45 2.19
N PRO A 171 -16.79 0.57 1.19
CA PRO A 171 -18.01 -0.22 1.00
C PRO A 171 -18.27 -1.12 2.22
N PRO A 172 -19.51 -1.48 2.54
CA PRO A 172 -19.82 -2.43 3.61
C PRO A 172 -19.21 -3.81 3.33
N ALA A 173 -19.05 -4.63 4.38
CA ALA A 173 -18.65 -6.03 4.25
C ALA A 173 -19.82 -6.85 3.65
N GLN A 174 -19.98 -6.79 2.32
CA GLN A 174 -21.01 -7.56 1.63
C GLN A 174 -20.54 -8.98 1.30
N PRO A 175 -21.42 -10.00 1.44
CA PRO A 175 -21.16 -11.33 0.88
C PRO A 175 -21.03 -11.23 -0.65
N GLN A 176 -20.12 -12.02 -1.21
CA GLN A 176 -19.47 -11.86 -2.53
C GLN A 176 -20.38 -12.01 -3.77
N THR A 177 -21.69 -11.85 -3.66
CA THR A 177 -22.61 -11.95 -4.79
C THR A 177 -22.75 -10.61 -5.51
N ALA A 178 -21.84 -10.40 -6.47
CA ALA A 178 -21.98 -9.45 -7.59
C ALA A 178 -21.89 -7.94 -7.27
N ALA A 179 -20.79 -7.48 -6.67
CA ALA A 179 -20.38 -6.10 -6.90
C ALA A 179 -19.97 -5.93 -8.37
N SER A 180 -20.76 -5.20 -9.17
CA SER A 180 -20.40 -4.93 -10.56
C SER A 180 -19.08 -4.14 -10.61
N VAL A 181 -18.31 -4.30 -11.69
CA VAL A 181 -17.07 -3.55 -11.93
C VAL A 181 -17.31 -2.02 -11.83
N GLY A 182 -18.51 -1.57 -12.19
CA GLY A 182 -18.92 -0.17 -12.04
C GLY A 182 -19.02 0.30 -10.59
N HIS A 183 -19.59 -0.51 -9.69
CA HIS A 183 -19.67 -0.19 -8.25
C HIS A 183 -18.28 -0.10 -7.62
N ALA A 184 -17.39 -1.05 -7.93
CA ALA A 184 -16.01 -1.03 -7.43
C ALA A 184 -15.24 0.22 -7.87
N ARG A 185 -15.39 0.65 -9.14
CA ARG A 185 -14.78 1.90 -9.63
C ARG A 185 -15.32 3.13 -8.91
N LYS A 186 -16.64 3.18 -8.68
CA LYS A 186 -17.28 4.31 -7.98
C LYS A 186 -16.82 4.42 -6.53
N HIS A 187 -16.72 3.30 -5.80
CA HIS A 187 -16.20 3.29 -4.43
C HIS A 187 -14.73 3.72 -4.37
N ARG A 188 -13.89 3.23 -5.28
CA ARG A 188 -12.48 3.67 -5.38
C ARG A 188 -12.36 5.17 -5.66
N ALA A 189 -13.16 5.70 -6.59
CA ALA A 189 -13.16 7.12 -6.92
C ALA A 189 -13.62 7.99 -5.73
N HIS A 190 -14.67 7.56 -5.02
CA HIS A 190 -15.14 8.22 -3.81
C HIS A 190 -14.09 8.20 -2.69
N PHE A 191 -13.51 7.04 -2.41
CA PHE A 191 -12.44 6.88 -1.42
C PHE A 191 -11.24 7.79 -1.75
N LYS A 192 -10.85 7.86 -3.02
CA LYS A 192 -9.79 8.76 -3.48
C LYS A 192 -10.13 10.22 -3.18
N ALA A 193 -11.35 10.67 -3.46
CA ALA A 193 -11.77 12.04 -3.13
C ALA A 193 -11.69 12.31 -1.62
N GLN A 194 -12.11 11.35 -0.79
CA GLN A 194 -11.98 11.45 0.67
C GLN A 194 -10.52 11.46 1.13
N MET A 195 -9.62 10.75 0.44
CA MET A 195 -8.19 10.78 0.73
C MET A 195 -7.60 12.19 0.53
N TYR A 196 -7.98 12.90 -0.54
CA TYR A 196 -7.54 14.28 -0.73
C TYR A 196 -8.06 15.22 0.35
N ALA A 197 -9.33 15.08 0.72
CA ALA A 197 -9.92 15.87 1.82
C ALA A 197 -9.21 15.59 3.16
N PHE A 198 -8.93 14.31 3.44
CA PHE A 198 -8.17 13.87 4.61
C PHE A 198 -6.78 14.53 4.66
N VAL A 199 -6.00 14.43 3.58
CA VAL A 199 -4.65 15.02 3.55
C VAL A 199 -4.68 16.53 3.73
N ALA A 200 -5.63 17.22 3.06
CA ALA A 200 -5.78 18.66 3.18
C ALA A 200 -6.14 19.08 4.62
N HIS A 201 -7.05 18.35 5.26
CA HIS A 201 -7.51 18.64 6.62
C HIS A 201 -6.40 18.43 7.66
N VAL A 202 -5.77 17.25 7.66
CA VAL A 202 -4.76 16.90 8.67
C VAL A 202 -3.49 17.73 8.48
N ARG A 203 -3.05 17.98 7.24
CA ARG A 203 -1.88 18.85 7.01
C ARG A 203 -2.13 20.30 7.35
N GLY A 204 -3.33 20.82 7.08
CA GLY A 204 -3.70 22.16 7.53
C GLY A 204 -3.48 22.30 9.02
N TYR A 205 -3.83 21.28 9.80
CA TYR A 205 -3.61 21.29 11.25
C TYR A 205 -2.13 21.16 11.64
N VAL A 206 -1.38 20.25 11.01
CA VAL A 206 0.05 20.04 11.30
C VAL A 206 0.92 21.26 10.95
N GLN A 207 0.59 22.00 9.88
CA GLN A 207 1.36 23.16 9.41
C GLN A 207 1.07 24.45 10.19
N ILE A 208 -0.07 24.54 10.89
CA ILE A 208 -0.45 25.71 11.70
C ILE A 208 0.23 25.67 13.08
N LYS A 209 0.70 24.50 13.52
CA LYS A 209 1.49 24.32 14.74
C LYS A 209 2.98 24.37 14.45
#